data_AF-A0A2G8ASY3-F1
#
_entry.id   AF-A0A2G8ASY3-F1
#
_cell.length_a   1.000
_cell.length_b   1.000
_cell.length_c   1.000
_cell.angle_alpha   90.00
_cell.angle_beta   90.00
_cell.angle_gamma   90.00
#
_symmetry.space_group_name_H-M   'P 1'
#
loop_
_entity.id
_entity.type
_entity.pdbx_description
1 polymer ?
#
loop_
_entity_poly.entity_id
_entity_poly.type
_entity_poly.pdbx_seq_one_letter_code
_entity_poly.pdbx_strand_id
1 'polypeptide(L)'
;MADWWISLDETAPTSGNPRAENVAVRGTHTGLMINPAVLPVILDRLAQPEDNWRPFTPAARLARWYPRAATWIPHPRESESAGQ
;
A
#
# COMPACT_ATOMS: atom_id res chain seq x y z
N MET A 1 5.19 13.23 14.14
CA MET A 1 3.82 13.00 13.64
C MET A 1 3.70 11.49 13.49
N ALA A 2 2.71 10.85 14.12
CA ALA A 2 2.56 9.40 13.99
C ALA A 2 2.22 9.05 12.53
N ASP A 3 2.90 8.06 11.98
CA ASP A 3 2.60 7.54 10.65
C ASP A 3 1.27 6.77 10.75
N TRP A 4 0.20 7.38 10.24
CA TRP A 4 -1.12 6.75 10.19
C TRP A 4 -1.35 6.23 8.77
N TRP A 5 -1.75 4.96 8.66
CA TRP A 5 -1.93 4.29 7.38
C TRP A 5 -3.41 4.02 7.15
N ILE A 6 -3.90 4.42 5.99
CA ILE A 6 -5.25 4.05 5.52
C ILE A 6 -5.13 3.06 4.37
N SER A 7 -6.12 2.16 4.26
CA SER A 7 -6.19 1.16 3.19
C SER A 7 -4.95 0.28 3.14
N LEU A 8 -4.42 -0.08 4.31
CA LEU A 8 -3.40 -1.10 4.42
C LEU A 8 -4.09 -2.45 4.30
N ASP A 9 -3.84 -3.15 3.21
CA ASP A 9 -4.32 -4.50 3.05
C ASP A 9 -3.36 -5.47 3.75
N GLU A 10 -3.91 -6.39 4.55
CA GLU A 10 -3.15 -7.46 5.20
C GLU A 10 -2.63 -8.49 4.19
N THR A 11 -3.13 -8.44 2.96
CA THR A 11 -2.84 -9.33 1.85
C THR A 11 -2.19 -8.58 0.67
N ALA A 12 -1.19 -7.73 0.90
CA ALA A 12 -0.28 -7.19 -0.11
C ALA A 12 1.07 -7.97 -0.17
N PRO A 13 2.00 -7.74 -1.11
CA PRO A 13 3.24 -8.48 -1.30
C PRO A 13 4.23 -8.14 -0.19
N THR A 14 4.15 -6.93 0.35
CA THR A 14 4.85 -6.53 1.57
C THR A 14 4.28 -7.24 2.81
N SER A 15 3.10 -7.86 2.73
CA SER A 15 2.47 -8.66 3.79
C SER A 15 2.21 -10.14 3.41
N GLY A 16 2.81 -10.64 2.32
CA GLY A 16 2.83 -12.08 1.98
C GLY A 16 1.81 -12.58 0.95
N ASN A 17 0.98 -11.73 0.33
CA ASN A 17 0.03 -12.16 -0.72
C ASN A 17 0.58 -11.88 -2.13
N PRO A 18 0.55 -12.86 -3.05
CA PRO A 18 0.99 -12.67 -4.44
C PRO A 18 0.02 -11.87 -5.33
N ARG A 19 -1.17 -11.47 -4.87
CA ARG A 19 -2.25 -10.95 -5.74
C ARG A 19 -2.60 -9.46 -5.63
N ALA A 20 -2.10 -8.73 -4.63
CA ALA A 20 -2.36 -7.31 -4.46
C ALA A 20 -1.07 -6.58 -4.09
N GLU A 21 -1.02 -5.23 -4.14
CA GLU A 21 0.12 -4.36 -3.76
C GLU A 21 -0.29 -3.14 -2.95
N ASN A 22 0.31 -2.96 -1.77
CA ASN A 22 0.21 -1.74 -0.98
C ASN A 22 1.23 -0.71 -1.50
N VAL A 23 0.75 0.41 -2.02
CA VAL A 23 1.58 1.54 -2.45
C VAL A 23 1.36 2.71 -1.52
N ALA A 24 2.40 3.13 -0.80
CA ALA A 24 2.28 4.32 0.05
C ALA A 24 2.39 5.61 -0.77
N VAL A 25 1.50 6.55 -0.49
CA VAL A 25 1.44 7.87 -1.12
C VAL A 25 1.38 8.93 -0.04
N ARG A 26 2.24 9.95 -0.12
CA ARG A 26 2.19 11.11 0.77
C ARG A 26 0.92 11.91 0.53
N GLY A 27 0.08 12.03 1.55
CA GLY A 27 -1.15 12.81 1.52
C GLY A 27 -1.85 12.79 2.88
N THR A 28 -2.96 13.51 2.99
CA THR A 28 -3.87 13.41 4.13
C THR A 28 -4.95 12.36 3.84
N HIS A 29 -5.61 11.86 4.89
CA HIS A 29 -6.70 10.88 4.81
C HIS A 29 -7.71 11.21 3.70
N THR A 30 -8.36 12.37 3.77
CA THR A 30 -9.32 12.81 2.75
C THR A 30 -8.64 13.28 1.47
N GLY A 31 -7.43 13.81 1.57
CA GLY A 31 -6.68 14.32 0.43
C GLY A 31 -6.28 13.25 -0.58
N LEU A 32 -6.17 11.98 -0.17
CA LEU A 32 -5.84 10.87 -1.07
C LEU A 32 -6.88 10.66 -2.17
N MET A 33 -8.17 10.98 -1.95
CA MET A 33 -9.20 10.83 -2.99
C MET A 33 -8.93 11.68 -4.24
N ILE A 34 -8.26 12.82 -4.08
CA ILE A 34 -7.97 13.77 -5.17
C ILE A 34 -6.47 14.02 -5.35
N ASN A 35 -5.62 13.19 -4.74
CA ASN A 35 -4.18 13.37 -4.77
C ASN A 35 -3.64 13.02 -6.17
N PRO A 36 -3.02 13.97 -6.90
CA PRO A 36 -2.47 13.69 -8.22
C PRO A 36 -1.41 12.59 -8.22
N ALA A 37 -0.71 12.36 -7.10
CA ALA A 37 0.26 11.28 -6.96
C ALA A 37 -0.38 9.88 -6.91
N VAL A 38 -1.70 9.76 -6.75
CA VAL A 38 -2.39 8.47 -6.83
C VAL A 38 -2.62 8.07 -8.29
N LEU A 39 -2.80 9.04 -9.20
CA LEU A 39 -3.10 8.77 -10.61
C LEU A 39 -2.06 7.88 -11.31
N PRO A 40 -0.74 8.08 -11.15
CA PRO A 40 0.25 7.19 -11.75
C PRO A 40 0.13 5.73 -11.29
N VAL A 41 -0.28 5.50 -10.03
CA VAL A 41 -0.47 4.13 -9.50
C VAL A 41 -1.64 3.45 -10.20
N ILE A 42 -2.76 4.17 -10.34
CA ILE A 42 -3.96 3.66 -11.01
C ILE A 42 -3.65 3.38 -12.48
N LEU A 43 -3.02 4.33 -13.17
CA LEU A 43 -2.68 4.18 -14.58
C LEU A 43 -1.71 3.02 -14.81
N ASP A 44 -0.70 2.86 -13.95
CA ASP A 44 0.23 1.73 -14.05
C ASP A 44 -0.51 0.40 -13.88
N ARG A 45 -1.43 0.29 -12.91
CA ARG A 45 -2.26 -0.91 -12.75
C ARG A 45 -3.15 -1.20 -13.94
N LEU A 46 -3.84 -0.19 -14.47
CA LEU A 46 -4.73 -0.34 -15.63
C LEU A 46 -3.97 -0.67 -16.92
N ALA A 47 -2.68 -0.32 -17.01
CA ALA A 47 -1.85 -0.62 -18.17
C ALA A 47 -1.26 -2.04 -18.14
N GLN A 48 -1.25 -2.71 -16.99
CA GLN A 48 -0.69 -4.06 -16.85
C GLN A 48 -1.73 -5.13 -17.24
N PRO A 49 -1.33 -6.19 -17.97
CA PRO A 49 -2.16 -7.37 -18.16
C PRO A 49 -2.24 -8.20 -16.88
N GLU A 50 -3.37 -8.87 -16.66
CA GLU A 50 -3.62 -9.69 -15.46
C GLU A 50 -2.54 -10.78 -15.25
N ASP A 51 -2.10 -11.43 -16.33
CA ASP A 51 -1.11 -12.53 -16.28
C ASP A 51 0.35 -12.09 -16.15
N ASN A 52 0.63 -10.78 -16.19
CA ASN A 52 1.98 -10.23 -16.14
C ASN A 52 2.04 -9.03 -15.18
N TRP A 53 1.47 -9.25 -14.00
CA TRP A 53 1.48 -8.29 -12.91
C TRP A 53 2.91 -7.98 -12.46
N ARG A 54 3.20 -6.69 -12.20
CA ARG A 54 4.50 -6.18 -11.78
C ARG A 54 4.33 -5.13 -10.67
N PRO A 55 5.22 -5.12 -9.66
CA PRO A 55 5.21 -4.10 -8.62
C PRO A 55 5.34 -2.68 -9.17
N PHE A 56 4.67 -1.73 -8.51
CA PHE A 56 4.70 -0.32 -8.89
C PHE A 56 6.08 0.27 -8.70
N THR A 57 6.65 0.80 -9.77
CA THR A 57 7.90 1.56 -9.71
C THR A 57 7.64 3.00 -10.13
N PRO A 58 7.66 3.97 -9.20
CA PRO A 58 7.42 5.35 -9.55
C PRO A 58 8.56 5.89 -10.43
N ALA A 59 8.21 6.74 -11.40
CA ALA A 59 9.21 7.48 -12.15
C ALA A 59 10.10 8.29 -11.20
N ALA A 60 11.40 8.36 -11.47
CA ALA A 60 12.38 9.00 -10.56
C ALA A 60 11.98 10.43 -10.13
N ARG A 61 11.37 11.22 -11.04
CA ARG A 61 10.88 12.58 -10.76
C ARG A 61 9.74 12.63 -9.73
N LEU A 62 9.01 11.55 -9.54
CA LEU A 62 7.87 11.44 -8.62
C LEU A 62 8.20 10.65 -7.35
N ALA A 63 9.37 10.01 -7.26
CA ALA A 63 9.76 9.14 -6.15
C ALA A 63 9.59 9.78 -4.76
N ARG A 64 9.77 11.10 -4.63
CA ARG A 64 9.56 11.84 -3.36
C ARG A 64 8.14 11.75 -2.80
N TRP A 65 7.15 11.38 -3.61
CA TRP A 65 5.75 11.26 -3.20
C TRP A 65 5.37 9.85 -2.73
N TYR A 66 6.24 8.87 -2.98
CA TYR A 66 6.01 7.46 -2.68
C TYR A 66 7.02 6.98 -1.64
N PRO A 67 6.73 7.14 -0.34
CA PRO A 67 7.57 6.58 0.72
C PRO A 67 7.49 5.06 0.71
N ARG A 68 8.31 4.41 1.55
CA ARG A 68 8.23 2.96 1.72
C ARG A 68 6.82 2.59 2.20
N ALA A 69 6.20 1.63 1.53
CA ALA A 69 4.95 1.05 2.00
C ALA A 69 5.12 0.44 3.38
N ALA A 70 4.19 0.78 4.23
CA ALA A 70 3.90 0.11 5.48
C ALA A 70 3.79 -1.41 5.31
N THR A 71 4.39 -2.15 6.23
CA THR A 71 4.09 -3.58 6.39
C THR A 71 2.99 -3.73 7.43
N TRP A 72 1.92 -4.44 7.08
CA TRP A 72 0.93 -4.82 8.07
C TRP A 72 1.55 -5.82 9.05
N ILE A 73 1.46 -5.53 10.35
CA ILE A 73 1.84 -6.44 11.43
C ILE A 73 0.54 -6.83 12.13
N PRO A 74 0.18 -8.13 12.17
CA PRO A 74 -1.02 -8.56 12.88
C PRO A 74 -0.99 -8.11 14.32
N HIS A 75 -2.04 -7.44 14.78
CA HIS A 75 -2.26 -7.30 16.21
C HIS A 75 -2.58 -8.69 16.78
N PRO A 76 -1.91 -9.13 17.88
CA PRO A 76 -2.24 -10.39 18.52
C PRO A 76 -3.74 -10.41 18.83
N ARG A 77 -4.44 -11.47 18.41
CA ARG A 77 -5.84 -11.61 18.77
C ARG A 77 -5.91 -11.87 20.27
N GLU A 78 -6.70 -11.07 20.97
CA GLU A 78 -6.88 -11.16 22.43
C GLU A 78 -7.30 -12.56 22.92
N SER A 79 -7.79 -13.42 22.02
CA SER A 79 -8.13 -14.82 22.28
C SER A 79 -6.94 -15.77 22.50
N GLU A 80 -5.71 -15.42 22.13
CA GLU A 80 -4.52 -16.25 22.38
C GLU A 80 -3.87 -16.00 23.75
N SER A 81 -4.24 -14.92 24.44
CA SER A 81 -3.75 -14.55 25.77
C SER A 81 -4.57 -15.08 26.94
N ALA A 82 -5.70 -15.76 26.67
CA ALA A 82 -6.62 -16.25 27.71
C ALA A 82 -6.52 -17.77 27.96
N GLY A 83 -5.46 -18.43 27.48
CA GLY A 83 -5.23 -19.87 27.61
C GLY A 83 -3.79 -20.20 27.96
N GLN A 84 -3.31 -19.72 29.11
CA GLN A 84 -2.09 -20.22 29.76
C GLN A 84 -2.35 -20.35 31.26
#